data_AF-A0A9D4M0K6-F1
#
_entry.id   AF-A0A9D4M0K6-F1
#
_cell.length_a   1.000
_cell.length_b   1.000
_cell.length_c   1.000
_cell.angle_alpha   90.00
_cell.angle_beta   90.00
_cell.angle_gamma   90.00
#
_symmetry.space_group_name_H-M   'P 1'
#
loop_
_entity.id
_entity.type
_entity.pdbx_description
1 polymer ?
#
loop_
_entity_poly.entity_id
_entity_poly.type
_entity_poly.pdbx_seq_one_letter_code
_entity_poly.pdbx_strand_id
1 'polypeptide(L)'
;MKCWFPANCVAQRIDGLVPCLQVSGSSAERVLIMVATNRPWELDDAVLRRFSKRVSVSMPDVDTRLTLLRQLLGDHNNPLSDSELKQLAKLTEGYSGSDLNSLAKDTALDPIRDLSPDEVH
;
A
#
# COMPACT_ATOMS: atom_id res chain seq x y z
N MET A 1 1.31 1.50 -4.23
CA MET A 1 -0.04 1.29 -3.65
C MET A 1 -1.08 1.49 -4.75
N LYS A 2 -1.55 0.40 -5.36
CA LYS A 2 -2.72 0.45 -6.25
C LYS A 2 -3.94 0.09 -5.40
N CYS A 3 -4.70 1.10 -5.01
CA CYS A 3 -6.02 0.89 -4.43
C CYS A 3 -6.99 0.64 -5.58
N TRP A 4 -7.64 -0.51 -5.60
CA TRP A 4 -8.68 -0.82 -6.57
C TRP A 4 -9.94 -0.02 -6.19
N PHE A 5 -10.30 0.96 -7.01
CA PHE A 5 -11.52 1.76 -6.85
C PHE A 5 -12.51 1.47 -7.98
N PRO A 6 -13.83 1.35 -7.70
CA PRO A 6 -14.85 1.29 -8.74
C PRO A 6 -14.96 2.65 -9.49
N ALA A 7 -15.49 2.61 -10.71
CA ALA A 7 -15.34 3.60 -11.79
C ALA A 7 -15.75 5.07 -11.51
N ASN A 8 -16.30 5.41 -10.34
CA ASN A 8 -16.81 6.76 -10.03
C ASN A 8 -16.10 7.44 -8.84
N CYS A 9 -14.89 6.98 -8.46
CA CYS A 9 -14.11 7.56 -7.37
C CYS A 9 -13.05 8.54 -7.90
N VAL A 10 -13.19 9.83 -7.58
CA VAL A 10 -12.10 10.81 -7.71
C VAL A 10 -11.16 10.63 -6.52
N ALA A 11 -10.07 9.88 -6.71
CA ALA A 11 -9.03 9.70 -5.72
C ALA A 11 -7.88 10.68 -6.00
N GLN A 12 -7.85 11.81 -5.27
CA GLN A 12 -6.64 12.63 -5.20
C GLN A 12 -5.73 12.11 -4.09
N ARG A 13 -4.48 11.86 -4.46
CA ARG A 13 -3.43 11.39 -3.56
C ARG A 13 -3.07 12.52 -2.59
N ILE A 14 -3.51 12.42 -1.36
CA ILE A 14 -2.97 13.16 -0.22
C ILE A 14 -2.60 12.09 0.82
N ASP A 15 -1.39 12.20 1.38
CA ASP A 15 -0.64 11.09 1.97
C ASP A 15 -1.34 10.35 3.12
N GLY A 16 -1.52 9.03 2.93
CA GLY A 16 -1.68 7.99 3.96
C GLY A 16 -2.94 8.00 4.84
N LEU A 17 -3.80 6.96 4.70
CA LEU A 17 -4.77 6.43 5.69
C LEU A 17 -6.24 6.93 5.69
N VAL A 18 -7.16 6.13 5.12
CA VAL A 18 -8.50 6.54 4.66
C VAL A 18 -9.64 6.69 5.69
N PRO A 19 -10.17 7.91 5.98
CA PRO A 19 -11.50 8.09 6.56
C PRO A 19 -12.55 8.26 5.45
N CYS A 20 -13.63 7.52 5.57
CA CYS A 20 -14.74 7.47 4.62
C CYS A 20 -15.80 8.52 5.03
N LEU A 21 -16.03 9.52 4.18
CA LEU A 21 -17.08 10.53 4.30
C LEU A 21 -18.14 10.27 3.23
N GLN A 22 -19.36 10.00 3.67
CA GLN A 22 -20.54 10.00 2.80
C GLN A 22 -21.18 11.37 2.87
N VAL A 23 -21.21 12.10 1.75
CA VAL A 23 -22.02 13.30 1.60
C VAL A 23 -23.34 12.89 0.96
N SER A 24 -24.45 13.05 1.68
CA SER A 24 -25.81 12.83 1.15
C SER A 24 -26.34 14.12 0.53
N GLY A 25 -26.08 14.34 -0.76
CA GLY A 25 -26.79 15.32 -1.58
C GLY A 25 -28.10 14.73 -2.14
N SER A 26 -29.15 15.55 -2.29
CA SER A 26 -30.42 15.08 -2.85
C SER A 26 -30.28 14.72 -4.33
N SER A 27 -30.79 13.53 -4.67
CA SER A 27 -31.07 13.01 -6.02
C SER A 27 -29.92 13.09 -7.05
N ALA A 28 -29.12 12.00 -7.08
CA ALA A 28 -28.52 11.32 -8.25
C ALA A 28 -27.02 11.01 -8.12
N GLU A 29 -26.25 11.69 -7.28
CA GLU A 29 -24.83 11.38 -7.07
C GLU A 29 -24.50 11.16 -5.59
N ARG A 30 -24.24 9.90 -5.24
CA ARG A 30 -23.64 9.54 -3.95
C ARG A 30 -22.12 9.64 -4.10
N VAL A 31 -21.54 10.76 -3.67
CA VAL A 31 -20.09 10.96 -3.68
C VAL A 31 -19.49 10.37 -2.41
N LEU A 32 -18.50 9.48 -2.59
CA LEU A 32 -17.69 8.94 -1.51
C LEU A 32 -16.38 9.72 -1.43
N ILE A 33 -16.18 10.43 -0.32
CA ILE A 33 -14.95 11.17 -0.06
C ILE A 33 -14.06 10.36 0.87
N MET A 34 -12.80 10.18 0.49
CA MET A 34 -11.80 9.45 1.25
C MET A 34 -10.62 10.39 1.49
N VAL A 35 -10.34 10.71 2.76
CA VAL A 35 -9.19 11.55 3.15
C VAL A 35 -8.01 10.66 3.52
N ALA A 36 -6.82 11.15 3.77
CA ALA A 36 -5.75 10.35 4.34
C ALA A 36 -4.89 11.20 5.30
N THR A 37 -4.70 10.77 6.56
CA THR A 37 -3.81 11.46 7.51
C THR A 37 -2.94 10.53 8.36
N ASN A 38 -1.66 10.88 8.49
CA ASN A 38 -0.71 10.27 9.43
C ASN A 38 -0.78 10.87 10.84
N ARG A 39 -1.53 11.97 11.03
CA ARG A 39 -1.61 12.72 12.29
C ARG A 39 -3.07 13.05 12.64
N PRO A 40 -3.88 12.07 13.05
CA PRO A 40 -5.29 12.29 13.35
C PRO A 40 -5.52 13.21 14.56
N TRP A 41 -4.54 13.36 15.46
CA TRP A 41 -4.62 14.23 16.64
C TRP A 41 -4.47 15.72 16.32
N GLU A 42 -3.95 16.08 15.14
CA GLU A 42 -3.84 17.48 14.69
C GLU A 42 -5.13 17.96 14.00
N LEU A 43 -6.10 17.07 13.78
CA LEU A 43 -7.35 17.37 13.10
C LEU A 43 -8.37 18.00 14.06
N ASP A 44 -9.03 19.07 13.63
CA ASP A 44 -10.08 19.74 14.41
C ASP A 44 -11.30 18.81 14.63
N ASP A 45 -11.90 18.92 15.82
CA ASP A 45 -13.09 18.18 16.23
C ASP A 45 -14.26 18.38 15.26
N ALA A 46 -14.38 19.57 14.66
CA ALA A 46 -15.41 19.87 13.66
C ALA A 46 -15.26 19.00 12.40
N VAL A 47 -14.03 18.69 12.01
CA VAL A 47 -13.70 17.82 10.88
C VAL A 47 -13.92 16.36 11.28
N LEU A 48 -13.43 15.97 12.45
CA LEU A 48 -13.58 14.62 13.00
C LEU A 48 -15.05 14.18 13.17
N ARG A 49 -15.98 15.11 13.43
CA ARG A 49 -17.43 14.83 13.49
C ARG A 49 -18.06 14.57 12.12
N ARG A 50 -17.50 15.15 11.04
CA ARG A 50 -17.96 14.90 9.66
C ARG A 50 -17.49 13.52 9.17
N PHE A 51 -16.30 13.08 9.57
CA PHE A 51 -15.77 11.75 9.27
C PHE A 51 -16.23 10.72 10.32
N SER A 52 -17.47 10.27 10.17
CA SER A 52 -18.11 9.30 11.07
C SER A 52 -17.51 7.89 10.97
N LYS A 53 -16.88 7.51 9.85
CA LYS A 53 -16.17 6.23 9.68
C LYS A 53 -14.67 6.44 9.63
N ARG A 54 -13.97 5.84 10.61
CA ARG A 54 -12.52 5.89 10.75
C ARG A 54 -11.98 4.47 10.68
N VAL A 55 -10.98 4.27 9.84
CA VAL A 55 -10.22 3.01 9.75
C VAL A 55 -8.80 3.36 10.15
N SER A 56 -8.25 2.66 11.14
CA SER A 56 -6.84 2.76 11.48
C SER A 56 -6.10 1.63 10.77
N VAL A 57 -4.99 1.96 10.11
CA VAL A 57 -4.10 0.98 9.47
C VAL A 57 -2.87 0.85 10.34
N SER A 58 -2.73 -0.29 10.99
CA SER A 58 -1.54 -0.66 11.75
C SER A 58 -0.46 -1.23 10.82
N MET A 59 0.73 -1.43 11.39
CA MET A 59 1.78 -2.18 10.69
C MET A 59 1.28 -3.60 10.34
N PRO A 60 1.70 -4.14 9.18
CA PRO A 60 1.26 -5.45 8.73
C PRO A 60 1.85 -6.56 9.61
N ASP A 61 1.05 -7.56 9.95
CA ASP A 61 1.50 -8.77 10.62
C ASP A 61 2.31 -9.68 9.69
N VAL A 62 3.01 -10.68 10.22
CA VAL A 62 3.84 -11.64 9.47
C VAL A 62 3.08 -12.26 8.30
N ASP A 63 1.84 -12.70 8.52
CA ASP A 63 1.00 -13.32 7.49
C ASP A 63 0.58 -12.32 6.39
N THR A 64 0.30 -11.08 6.79
CA THR A 64 0.02 -9.98 5.86
C THR A 64 1.26 -9.61 5.05
N ARG A 65 2.44 -9.57 5.67
CA ARG A 65 3.72 -9.33 4.98
C ARG A 65 4.02 -10.45 3.99
N LEU A 66 3.77 -11.70 4.36
CA LEU A 66 3.92 -12.85 3.46
C LEU A 66 3.00 -12.73 2.24
N THR A 67 1.73 -12.34 2.45
CA THR A 67 0.78 -12.09 1.36
C THR A 67 1.25 -10.94 0.46
N LEU A 68 1.73 -9.84 1.04
CA LEU A 68 2.30 -8.71 0.31
C LEU A 68 3.53 -9.13 -0.51
N LEU A 69 4.46 -9.87 0.08
CA LEU A 69 5.64 -10.39 -0.60
C LEU A 69 5.27 -11.31 -1.76
N ARG A 70 4.29 -12.20 -1.58
CA ARG A 70 3.75 -13.05 -2.65
C ARG A 70 3.15 -12.24 -3.79
N GLN A 71 2.42 -11.16 -3.49
CA GLN A 71 1.87 -10.29 -4.53
C GLN A 71 2.97 -9.51 -5.27
N LEU A 72 3.90 -8.91 -4.52
CA LEU A 72 4.99 -8.12 -5.09
C LEU A 72 5.93 -8.95 -5.96
N LEU A 73 6.24 -10.18 -5.54
CA LEU A 73 7.18 -11.07 -6.23
C LEU A 73 6.47 -11.98 -7.25
N GLY A 74 5.18 -12.23 -7.09
CA GLY A 74 4.36 -13.02 -8.02
C GLY A 74 4.23 -12.37 -9.40
N ASP A 75 4.26 -11.03 -9.46
CA ASP A 75 4.27 -10.28 -10.71
C ASP A 75 5.57 -10.47 -11.51
N HIS A 76 6.66 -10.96 -10.88
CA HIS A 76 8.03 -10.94 -11.43
C HIS A 76 8.62 -12.34 -11.72
N ASN A 77 7.80 -13.40 -11.86
CA ASN A 77 8.25 -14.78 -12.15
C ASN A 77 9.48 -15.21 -11.33
N ASN A 78 9.40 -14.95 -10.02
CA ASN A 78 10.53 -15.00 -9.11
C ASN A 78 10.88 -16.45 -8.69
N PRO A 79 12.17 -16.83 -8.53
CA PRO A 79 12.59 -18.20 -8.21
C PRO A 79 12.45 -18.60 -6.74
N LEU A 80 11.93 -17.73 -5.86
CA LEU A 80 11.85 -18.00 -4.42
C LEU A 80 10.79 -19.03 -4.06
N SER A 81 11.17 -19.96 -3.19
CA SER A 81 10.29 -20.94 -2.59
C SER A 81 9.39 -20.34 -1.50
N ASP A 82 8.30 -21.03 -1.22
CA ASP A 82 7.32 -20.63 -0.20
C ASP A 82 7.93 -20.63 1.23
N SER A 83 8.98 -21.43 1.46
CA SER A 83 9.79 -21.41 2.68
C SER A 83 10.66 -20.16 2.81
N GLU A 84 11.27 -19.71 1.72
CA GLU A 84 12.12 -18.51 1.72
C GLU A 84 11.27 -17.25 1.91
N LEU A 85 10.07 -17.21 1.30
CA LEU A 85 9.11 -16.13 1.54
C LEU A 85 8.69 -16.04 3.01
N LYS A 86 8.49 -17.18 3.68
CA LYS A 86 8.22 -17.22 5.13
C LYS A 86 9.38 -16.71 5.96
N GLN A 87 10.62 -16.99 5.56
CA GLN A 87 11.80 -16.46 6.23
C GLN A 87 11.93 -14.95 6.02
N LEU A 88 11.74 -14.46 4.79
CA LEU A 88 11.71 -13.03 4.47
C LEU A 88 10.65 -12.27 5.25
N ALA A 89 9.44 -12.81 5.40
CA ALA A 89 8.37 -12.20 6.19
C ALA A 89 8.72 -12.03 7.68
N LYS A 90 9.57 -12.93 8.22
CA LYS A 90 10.11 -12.83 9.58
C LYS A 90 11.24 -11.82 9.68
N LEU A 91 12.14 -11.78 8.69
CA LEU A 91 13.27 -10.85 8.67
C LEU A 91 12.85 -9.38 8.45
N THR A 92 11.74 -9.16 7.74
CA THR A 92 11.20 -7.83 7.43
C THR A 92 10.21 -7.32 8.49
N GLU A 93 10.45 -7.65 9.76
CA GLU A 93 9.64 -7.14 10.87
C GLU A 93 9.77 -5.61 10.99
N GLY A 94 8.64 -4.92 11.15
CA GLY A 94 8.60 -3.45 11.22
C GLY A 94 8.57 -2.72 9.88
N TYR A 95 8.64 -3.44 8.75
CA TYR A 95 8.56 -2.82 7.43
C TYR A 95 7.11 -2.47 7.08
N SER A 96 6.90 -1.27 6.53
CA SER A 96 5.61 -0.90 5.96
C SER A 96 5.43 -1.54 4.57
N GLY A 97 4.19 -1.57 4.07
CA GLY A 97 3.94 -2.01 2.69
C GLY A 97 4.64 -1.15 1.63
N SER A 98 4.99 0.10 1.94
CA SER A 98 5.80 0.94 1.05
C SER A 98 7.25 0.47 1.02
N ASP A 99 7.82 0.16 2.19
CA ASP A 99 9.21 -0.26 2.33
C ASP A 99 9.43 -1.62 1.66
N LEU A 100 8.51 -2.56 1.83
CA LEU A 100 8.55 -3.86 1.14
C LEU A 100 8.53 -3.70 -0.38
N ASN A 101 7.75 -2.74 -0.89
CA ASN A 101 7.66 -2.48 -2.32
C ASN A 101 8.91 -1.76 -2.86
N SER A 102 9.53 -0.87 -2.08
CA SER A 102 10.82 -0.28 -2.44
C SER A 102 11.92 -1.33 -2.44
N LEU A 103 11.97 -2.18 -1.40
CA LEU A 103 12.92 -3.29 -1.30
C LEU A 103 12.81 -4.23 -2.52
N ALA A 104 11.60 -4.67 -2.86
CA ALA A 104 11.37 -5.54 -4.02
C ALA A 104 11.83 -4.90 -5.33
N LYS A 105 11.61 -3.59 -5.51
CA LYS A 105 12.07 -2.84 -6.68
C LYS A 105 13.58 -2.73 -6.74
N ASP A 106 14.22 -2.42 -5.63
CA ASP A 106 15.67 -2.29 -5.56
C ASP A 106 16.35 -3.63 -5.87
N THR A 107 15.84 -4.73 -5.30
CA THR A 107 16.34 -6.08 -5.60
C THR A 107 16.11 -6.51 -7.05
N ALA A 108 15.06 -6.01 -7.71
CA ALA A 108 14.80 -6.33 -9.12
C ALA A 108 15.76 -5.58 -10.07
N LEU A 109 16.33 -4.45 -9.64
CA LEU A 109 17.30 -3.67 -10.43
C LEU A 109 18.74 -4.15 -10.23
N ASP A 110 19.02 -4.87 -9.15
CA ASP A 110 20.36 -5.37 -8.82
C ASP A 110 20.97 -6.26 -9.93
N PRO A 111 20.24 -7.24 -10.51
CA PRO A 111 20.78 -8.07 -11.59
C PRO A 111 21.17 -7.27 -12.83
N ILE A 112 20.51 -6.14 -13.09
CA ILE A 112 20.83 -5.28 -14.24
C ILE A 112 22.10 -4.46 -13.97
N ARG A 113 22.37 -4.12 -12.71
CA ARG A 113 23.57 -3.38 -12.30
C ARG A 113 24.83 -4.24 -12.35
N ASP A 114 24.68 -5.55 -12.13
CA ASP A 114 25.78 -6.52 -12.18
C ASP A 114 26.12 -6.98 -13.61
N LEU A 115 25.32 -6.62 -14.62
CA LEU A 115 25.68 -6.86 -16.02
C LEU A 115 26.82 -5.91 -16.42
N SER A 116 28.03 -6.46 -16.58
CA SER A 116 29.12 -5.77 -17.27
C SER A 116 28.74 -5.55 -18.74
N PRO A 117 29.23 -4.48 -19.41
CA PRO A 117 28.92 -4.19 -20.81
C PRO A 117 29.32 -5.28 -21.82
N ASP A 118 30.02 -6.34 -21.38
CA ASP A 118 30.64 -7.35 -22.22
C ASP A 118 29.72 -8.53 -22.59
N GLU A 119 28.52 -8.63 -22.00
CA GLU A 119 27.55 -9.72 -22.28
C GLU A 119 26.35 -9.29 -23.15
N VAL A 120 26.41 -8.11 -23.78
CA VAL A 120 25.40 -7.67 -24.77
C VAL A 120 25.87 -8.09 -26.17
N HIS A 121 25.65 -9.36 -26.53
CA HIS A 121 25.75 -9.87 -27.90
C HIS A 121 24.50 -10.66 -28.29
#